data_AF-A0A9D5F672-F1
#
_entry.id   AF-A0A9D5F672-F1
#
_cell.length_a   1.000
_cell.length_b   1.000
_cell.length_c   1.000
_cell.angle_alpha   90.00
_cell.angle_beta   90.00
_cell.angle_gamma   90.00
#
_symmetry.space_group_name_H-M   'P 1'
#
loop_
_entity.id
_entity.type
_entity.pdbx_description
1 polymer ?
#
loop_
_entity_poly.entity_id
_entity_poly.type
_entity_poly.pdbx_seq_one_letter_code
_entity_poly.pdbx_strand_id
1 'polypeptide(L)'
;MGSDPQYLSKRDYGYSLLPGAEGATYTTFRRSTAYRDRPDTLLVGSNNGFLHGFDARTGVELFAYMPSELLLPREATTHAQINELMRPDYSHRYFVDGTAAVGDAYIGGSWRTMVVGTMGAGGRTVFALDVTNPAAVGTASVLWEFTHPDLGFGVTKPKIVRMSNGTWAAVFGNGVNSATHRPRLFVVNLANGSLIHNIALGGAGDGSLADPNGLSAVETTDWPANDLSLSNAYAGDLHGNLWRVNFRTATPAVTRLFRAVDSASARQPITARPRVALRPGTTTEAVVVLGTGSFFRVGDSTTVSPQVQSLYGIFDSPTPSGTIATRADLLPQTITSNTSTTVIGSTTFEPGSLRFVSTGALNTNHRGWVLNLPSPGERVISEATFPTGANQQRARFTTLIPDDDPCRSGRNGFLMDINLANGGRFTTPVFDINNDGVFDSSDNAGGNPVSGIGGPTGETLTTIRDPNADRDNLYSGDGRKIGTGRNNAGPVGRQSWRQLR
;
A
#
# COMPACT_ATOMS: atom_id res chain seq x y z
N MET A 1 4.01 -5.93 8.40
CA MET A 1 3.93 -4.64 9.12
C MET A 1 5.36 -4.29 9.48
N GLY A 2 5.81 -3.15 9.01
CA GLY A 2 7.16 -2.64 9.15
C GLY A 2 7.21 -1.26 8.49
N SER A 3 7.96 -0.32 9.06
CA SER A 3 8.09 1.03 8.48
C SER A 3 8.87 0.97 7.16
N ASP A 4 8.18 1.28 6.05
CA ASP A 4 8.82 1.50 4.74
C ASP A 4 9.39 2.93 4.67
N PRO A 5 10.67 3.15 4.32
CA PRO A 5 11.22 4.49 4.15
C PRO A 5 10.41 5.32 3.14
N GLN A 6 10.13 6.59 3.48
CA GLN A 6 9.38 7.50 2.62
C GLN A 6 10.29 8.58 2.05
N TYR A 7 10.29 8.71 0.72
CA TYR A 7 11.08 9.72 0.03
C TYR A 7 10.28 11.00 -0.17
N LEU A 8 10.58 12.00 0.65
CA LEU A 8 10.07 13.36 0.51
C LEU A 8 10.88 14.10 -0.56
N SER A 9 10.37 14.08 -1.78
CA SER A 9 10.95 14.76 -2.94
C SER A 9 10.16 16.00 -3.34
N LYS A 10 10.59 16.69 -4.40
CA LYS A 10 9.92 17.86 -5.00
C LYS A 10 8.84 17.46 -6.02
N ARG A 11 8.06 16.43 -5.70
CA ARG A 11 7.04 15.86 -6.58
C ARG A 11 5.98 16.91 -6.94
N ASP A 12 5.58 16.93 -8.21
CA ASP A 12 4.37 17.64 -8.62
C ASP A 12 3.14 16.76 -8.37
N TYR A 13 2.25 17.22 -7.49
CA TYR A 13 0.98 16.56 -7.20
C TYR A 13 -0.15 17.01 -8.15
N GLY A 14 0.13 17.92 -9.09
CA GLY A 14 -0.87 18.42 -10.05
C GLY A 14 -1.86 19.42 -9.45
N TYR A 15 -1.62 19.91 -8.23
CA TYR A 15 -2.53 20.80 -7.51
C TYR A 15 -2.71 22.17 -8.16
N SER A 16 -1.96 22.52 -9.21
CA SER A 16 -2.25 23.69 -10.04
C SER A 16 -3.60 23.59 -10.76
N LEU A 17 -4.17 22.39 -10.87
CA LEU A 17 -5.50 22.15 -11.43
C LEU A 17 -6.64 22.37 -10.41
N LEU A 18 -6.33 22.58 -9.13
CA LEU A 18 -7.35 22.90 -8.13
C LEU A 18 -7.98 24.28 -8.39
N PRO A 19 -9.24 24.49 -7.99
CA PRO A 19 -9.90 25.78 -8.17
C PRO A 19 -9.35 26.86 -7.21
N GLY A 20 -9.53 28.13 -7.58
CA GLY A 20 -9.30 29.27 -6.69
C GLY A 20 -7.83 29.53 -6.32
N ALA A 21 -7.63 30.15 -5.15
CA ALA A 21 -6.33 30.63 -4.71
C ALA A 21 -5.32 29.49 -4.48
N GLU A 22 -5.76 28.33 -3.99
CA GLU A 22 -4.86 27.20 -3.75
C GLU A 22 -4.21 26.72 -5.05
N GLY A 23 -5.00 26.48 -6.11
CA GLY A 23 -4.44 26.04 -7.39
C GLY A 23 -3.62 27.12 -8.08
N ALA A 24 -4.11 28.36 -8.06
CA ALA A 24 -3.42 29.50 -8.65
C ALA A 24 -2.03 29.75 -8.02
N THR A 25 -1.86 29.45 -6.73
CA THR A 25 -0.60 29.71 -6.01
C THR A 25 0.35 28.51 -5.94
N TYR A 26 -0.09 27.31 -6.33
CA TYR A 26 0.73 26.10 -6.19
C TYR A 26 2.01 26.12 -7.04
N THR A 27 1.90 26.58 -8.29
CA THR A 27 3.06 26.74 -9.18
C THR A 27 4.06 27.75 -8.61
N THR A 28 3.57 28.83 -7.98
CA THR A 28 4.42 29.83 -7.32
C THR A 28 5.12 29.25 -6.11
N PHE A 29 4.41 28.49 -5.27
CA PHE A 29 5.00 27.77 -4.13
C PHE A 29 6.14 26.85 -4.58
N ARG A 30 5.91 26.01 -5.59
CA ARG A 30 6.93 25.08 -6.10
C ARG A 30 8.13 25.76 -6.77
N ARG A 31 7.92 26.95 -7.35
CA ARG A 31 8.99 27.75 -7.96
C ARG A 31 9.75 28.62 -6.97
N SER A 32 9.24 28.76 -5.73
CA SER A 32 9.93 29.53 -4.69
C SER A 32 11.32 28.97 -4.41
N THR A 33 12.25 29.85 -4.03
CA THR A 33 13.60 29.46 -3.61
C THR A 33 13.56 28.47 -2.46
N ALA A 34 12.68 28.70 -1.47
CA ALA A 34 12.53 27.79 -0.33
C ALA A 34 12.17 26.36 -0.73
N TYR A 35 11.24 26.17 -1.68
CA TYR A 35 10.85 24.83 -2.14
C TYR A 35 11.93 24.19 -3.03
N ARG A 36 12.55 24.99 -3.91
CA ARG A 36 13.59 24.51 -4.83
C ARG A 36 14.89 24.13 -4.12
N ASP A 37 15.22 24.81 -3.04
CA ASP A 37 16.44 24.57 -2.26
C ASP A 37 16.18 23.64 -1.07
N ARG A 38 14.92 23.25 -0.84
CA ARG A 38 14.56 22.26 0.18
C ARG A 38 15.35 20.96 -0.03
N PRO A 39 16.02 20.42 0.99
CA PRO A 39 16.68 19.12 0.87
C PRO A 39 15.63 18.03 0.59
N ASP A 40 15.92 17.16 -0.37
CA ASP A 40 15.14 15.93 -0.51
C ASP A 40 15.41 15.08 0.73
N THR A 41 14.36 14.56 1.37
CA THR A 41 14.47 13.96 2.71
C THR A 41 13.98 12.51 2.70
N LEU A 42 14.74 11.61 3.30
CA LEU A 42 14.32 10.23 3.57
C LEU A 42 13.76 10.14 4.98
N LEU A 43 12.49 9.75 5.11
CA LEU A 43 11.81 9.58 6.39
C LEU A 43 11.77 8.10 6.77
N VAL A 44 12.17 7.78 7.99
CA VAL A 44 12.25 6.41 8.49
C VAL A 44 11.70 6.36 9.92
N GLY A 45 10.59 5.64 10.12
CA GLY A 45 10.14 5.25 11.44
C GLY A 45 11.07 4.17 11.99
N SER A 46 11.47 4.29 13.25
CA SER A 46 12.39 3.32 13.85
C SER A 46 11.97 2.85 15.24
N ASN A 47 12.47 1.65 15.59
CA ASN A 47 12.23 1.02 16.89
C ASN A 47 13.11 1.61 18.02
N ASN A 48 13.83 2.71 17.78
CA ASN A 48 14.35 3.56 18.85
C ASN A 48 13.33 4.63 19.30
N GLY A 49 12.10 4.60 18.79
CA GLY A 49 11.02 5.50 19.20
C GLY A 49 10.86 6.76 18.37
N PHE A 50 11.69 6.98 17.35
CA PHE A 50 11.64 8.20 16.55
C PHE A 50 11.19 7.94 15.11
N LEU A 51 10.53 8.94 14.54
CA LEU A 51 10.55 9.20 13.10
C LEU A 51 11.76 10.09 12.79
N HIS A 52 12.70 9.57 12.02
CA HIS A 52 13.88 10.31 11.57
C HIS A 52 13.67 10.89 10.18
N GLY A 53 14.24 12.07 9.92
CA GLY A 53 14.38 12.65 8.59
C GLY A 53 15.84 12.87 8.25
N PHE A 54 16.33 12.24 7.19
CA PHE A 54 17.71 12.38 6.71
C PHE A 54 17.75 13.11 5.37
N ASP A 55 18.75 13.95 5.15
CA ASP A 55 19.04 14.46 3.81
C ASP A 55 19.38 13.28 2.89
N ALA A 56 18.57 13.09 1.85
CA ALA A 56 18.62 11.89 1.02
C ALA A 56 19.89 11.79 0.15
N ARG A 57 20.66 12.89 0.03
CA ARG A 57 21.89 12.94 -0.76
C ARG A 57 23.12 12.66 0.10
N THR A 58 23.13 13.15 1.33
CA THR A 58 24.30 13.13 2.22
C THR A 58 24.17 12.11 3.34
N GLY A 59 22.95 11.68 3.67
CA GLY A 59 22.66 10.82 4.82
C GLY A 59 22.71 11.54 6.17
N VAL A 60 22.93 12.85 6.20
CA VAL A 60 22.95 13.63 7.44
C VAL A 60 21.54 13.73 8.00
N GLU A 61 21.38 13.47 9.31
CA GLU A 61 20.11 13.63 10.00
C GLU A 61 19.72 15.11 10.09
N LEU A 62 18.50 15.43 9.64
CA LEU A 62 17.92 16.77 9.67
C LEU A 62 17.06 16.97 10.91
N PHE A 63 16.28 15.95 11.29
CA PHE A 63 15.45 15.97 12.49
C PHE A 63 15.08 14.56 12.96
N ALA A 64 14.66 14.47 14.22
CA ALA A 64 14.01 13.30 14.79
C ALA A 64 12.80 13.74 15.61
N TYR A 65 11.69 13.01 15.51
CA TYR A 65 10.46 13.28 16.26
C TYR A 65 10.01 12.02 17.02
N MET A 66 9.76 12.16 18.32
CA MET A 66 9.23 11.11 19.18
C MET A 66 7.78 11.44 19.57
N PRO A 67 6.82 10.54 19.30
CA PRO A 67 5.45 10.69 19.81
C PRO A 67 5.39 10.68 21.34
N SER A 68 4.55 11.53 21.94
CA SER A 68 4.47 11.69 23.39
C SER A 68 3.97 10.44 24.12
N GLU A 69 3.18 9.59 23.44
CA GLU A 69 2.67 8.33 23.98
C GLU A 69 3.82 7.42 24.48
N LEU A 70 5.01 7.48 23.88
CA LEU A 70 6.18 6.70 24.29
C LEU A 70 6.78 7.13 25.63
N LEU A 71 6.44 8.33 26.10
CA LEU A 71 6.93 8.95 27.34
C LEU A 71 5.93 8.77 28.51
N LEU A 72 4.78 8.15 28.28
CA LEU A 72 3.76 7.99 29.31
C LEU A 72 4.14 6.91 30.36
N PRO A 73 3.77 7.10 31.65
CA PRO A 73 4.06 6.14 32.72
C PRO A 73 3.35 4.77 32.58
N ARG A 74 3.91 3.75 33.26
CA ARG A 74 3.67 2.28 33.18
C ARG A 74 2.26 1.75 33.51
N GLU A 75 1.28 2.61 33.76
CA GLU A 75 -0.02 2.16 34.29
C GLU A 75 -0.89 1.42 33.24
N ALA A 76 -0.57 1.45 31.94
CA ALA A 76 -1.40 0.85 30.89
C ALA A 76 -0.62 -0.01 29.87
N THR A 77 -1.19 -1.17 29.47
CA THR A 77 -0.68 -2.07 28.42
C THR A 77 -0.98 -1.58 27.00
N THR A 78 -1.28 -0.30 26.82
CA THR A 78 -1.83 0.27 25.58
C THR A 78 -0.78 0.86 24.64
N HIS A 79 0.50 0.93 25.06
CA HIS A 79 1.60 1.50 24.28
C HIS A 79 2.96 0.88 24.64
N ALA A 80 3.93 0.98 23.73
CA ALA A 80 5.34 0.72 24.03
C ALA A 80 5.95 1.87 24.85
N GLN A 81 6.87 1.56 25.75
CA GLN A 81 7.53 2.56 26.60
C GLN A 81 9.01 2.65 26.27
N ILE A 82 9.50 3.85 26.02
CA ILE A 82 10.87 4.03 25.52
C ILE A 82 11.93 3.51 26.51
N ASN A 83 11.62 3.52 27.81
CA ASN A 83 12.51 3.03 28.86
C ASN A 83 12.72 1.51 28.86
N GLU A 84 11.87 0.73 28.18
CA GLU A 84 12.06 -0.72 28.02
C GLU A 84 13.36 -1.03 27.26
N LEU A 85 13.84 -0.12 26.38
CA LEU A 85 15.12 -0.26 25.68
C LEU A 85 16.33 -0.27 26.62
N MET A 86 16.19 0.22 27.86
CA MET A 86 17.26 0.25 28.86
C MET A 86 17.30 -1.03 29.72
N ARG A 87 16.36 -1.96 29.54
CA ARG A 87 16.26 -3.14 30.40
C ARG A 87 17.23 -4.24 29.94
N PRO A 88 18.02 -4.84 30.85
CA PRO A 88 18.94 -5.92 30.49
C PRO A 88 18.25 -7.15 29.87
N ASP A 89 16.98 -7.36 30.21
CA ASP A 89 16.12 -8.45 29.74
C ASP A 89 15.16 -8.01 28.62
N TYR A 90 15.51 -6.97 27.85
CA TYR A 90 14.69 -6.46 26.75
C TYR A 90 14.30 -7.58 25.76
N SER A 91 13.00 -7.84 25.66
CA SER A 91 12.40 -8.54 24.53
C SER A 91 11.96 -7.51 23.50
N HIS A 92 12.26 -7.75 22.23
CA HIS A 92 11.99 -6.79 21.15
C HIS A 92 10.53 -6.31 21.16
N ARG A 93 10.36 -4.99 21.07
CA ARG A 93 9.09 -4.30 20.90
C ARG A 93 9.18 -3.34 19.72
N TYR A 94 8.04 -3.15 19.07
CA TYR A 94 7.88 -2.09 18.08
C TYR A 94 7.62 -0.76 18.78
N PHE A 95 8.12 0.34 18.20
CA PHE A 95 7.89 1.70 18.71
C PHE A 95 7.25 2.58 17.63
N VAL A 96 8.06 3.21 16.76
CA VAL A 96 7.55 3.88 15.56
C VAL A 96 7.81 2.97 14.37
N ASP A 97 6.82 2.12 14.07
CA ASP A 97 6.92 1.09 13.01
C ASP A 97 5.88 1.28 11.88
N GLY A 98 5.19 2.42 11.88
CA GLY A 98 4.23 2.75 10.83
C GLY A 98 4.88 3.54 9.70
N THR A 99 4.56 3.17 8.46
CA THR A 99 4.96 3.92 7.28
C THR A 99 4.22 5.26 7.24
N ALA A 100 4.96 6.36 7.26
CA ALA A 100 4.39 7.71 7.18
C ALA A 100 3.80 8.03 5.79
N ALA A 101 3.06 9.12 5.70
CA ALA A 101 2.62 9.72 4.44
C ALA A 101 3.25 11.10 4.27
N VAL A 102 3.59 11.43 3.02
CA VAL A 102 4.14 12.74 2.65
C VAL A 102 3.30 13.39 1.56
N GLY A 103 3.05 14.69 1.67
CA GLY A 103 2.24 15.42 0.70
C GLY A 103 2.26 16.92 0.90
N ASP A 104 2.07 17.66 -0.19
CA ASP A 104 1.80 19.09 -0.11
C ASP A 104 0.31 19.32 0.23
N ALA A 105 0.01 20.33 1.05
CA ALA A 105 -1.35 20.69 1.45
C ALA A 105 -1.51 22.21 1.57
N TYR A 106 -2.71 22.72 1.30
CA TYR A 106 -3.01 24.15 1.41
C TYR A 106 -3.71 24.45 2.74
N ILE A 107 -2.98 25.03 3.70
CA ILE A 107 -3.43 25.25 5.08
C ILE A 107 -3.23 26.71 5.47
N GLY A 108 -4.30 27.34 5.96
CA GLY A 108 -4.24 28.73 6.43
C GLY A 108 -3.85 29.73 5.34
N GLY A 109 -4.23 29.47 4.08
CA GLY A 109 -3.93 30.35 2.94
C GLY A 109 -2.52 30.17 2.36
N SER A 110 -1.77 29.13 2.75
CA SER A 110 -0.42 28.88 2.24
C SER A 110 -0.19 27.39 2.00
N TRP A 111 0.63 27.09 0.99
CA TRP A 111 1.09 25.73 0.73
C TRP A 111 2.17 25.31 1.74
N ARG A 112 2.02 24.10 2.25
CA ARG A 112 2.93 23.46 3.20
C ARG A 112 3.23 22.05 2.74
N THR A 113 4.36 21.52 3.17
CA THR A 113 4.72 20.12 2.96
C THR A 113 4.59 19.38 4.27
N MET A 114 3.78 18.33 4.27
CA MET A 114 3.26 17.69 5.46
C MET A 114 3.77 16.26 5.55
N VAL A 115 4.04 15.82 6.78
CA VAL A 115 4.18 14.41 7.13
C VAL A 115 3.04 14.02 8.04
N VAL A 116 2.37 12.92 7.74
CA VAL A 116 1.47 12.25 8.69
C VAL A 116 2.11 10.92 9.06
N GLY A 117 2.58 10.83 10.30
CA GLY A 117 3.22 9.64 10.84
C GLY A 117 2.28 8.85 11.76
N THR A 118 2.65 7.60 12.03
CA THR A 118 1.86 6.68 12.84
C THR A 118 2.83 5.79 13.62
N MET A 119 2.47 5.40 14.84
CA MET A 119 3.30 4.48 15.62
C MET A 119 3.29 3.02 15.11
N GLY A 120 2.36 2.67 14.21
CA GLY A 120 2.28 1.30 13.70
C GLY A 120 2.00 0.31 14.82
N ALA A 121 2.83 -0.72 14.94
CA ALA A 121 2.66 -1.74 15.98
C ALA A 121 3.01 -1.26 17.40
N GLY A 122 3.74 -0.15 17.56
CA GLY A 122 4.24 0.27 18.87
C GLY A 122 3.31 1.17 19.70
N GLY A 123 2.24 1.69 19.12
CA GLY A 123 1.31 2.58 19.84
C GLY A 123 0.06 2.91 19.03
N ARG A 124 -0.79 3.74 19.62
CA ARG A 124 -2.12 4.10 19.10
C ARG A 124 -2.21 5.61 18.86
N THR A 125 -1.13 6.18 18.34
CA THR A 125 -1.03 7.60 17.99
C THR A 125 -0.76 7.77 16.50
N VAL A 126 -1.50 8.71 15.91
CA VAL A 126 -1.24 9.30 14.58
C VAL A 126 -0.85 10.75 14.80
N PHE A 127 0.15 11.27 14.10
CA PHE A 127 0.64 12.63 14.31
C PHE A 127 0.91 13.33 12.97
N ALA A 128 0.92 14.66 12.97
CA ALA A 128 1.30 15.44 11.81
C ALA A 128 2.39 16.48 12.11
N LEU A 129 3.33 16.57 11.16
CA LEU A 129 4.43 17.53 11.17
C LEU A 129 4.37 18.40 9.91
N ASP A 130 4.62 19.71 10.08
CA ASP A 130 4.97 20.60 8.98
C ASP A 130 6.49 20.51 8.72
N VAL A 131 6.84 19.90 7.59
CA VAL A 131 8.21 19.72 7.12
C VAL A 131 8.49 20.55 5.87
N THR A 132 7.80 21.69 5.70
CA THR A 132 8.05 22.61 4.59
C THR A 132 9.53 23.01 4.50
N ASN A 133 10.19 23.15 5.66
CA ASN A 133 11.64 23.23 5.77
C ASN A 133 12.19 22.12 6.69
N PRO A 134 12.60 20.96 6.15
CA PRO A 134 13.09 19.82 6.93
C PRO A 134 14.30 20.13 7.81
N ALA A 135 15.17 21.06 7.39
CA ALA A 135 16.37 21.45 8.13
C ALA A 135 16.07 22.36 9.34
N ALA A 136 14.83 22.83 9.49
CA ALA A 136 14.40 23.70 10.57
C ALA A 136 13.19 23.13 11.33
N VAL A 137 12.97 21.82 11.26
CA VAL A 137 11.90 21.16 12.01
C VAL A 137 12.16 21.33 13.51
N GLY A 138 11.17 21.86 14.22
CA GLY A 138 11.23 22.12 15.66
C GLY A 138 9.86 22.05 16.31
N THR A 139 9.72 22.63 17.51
CA THR A 139 8.46 22.57 18.28
C THR A 139 7.26 23.12 17.51
N ALA A 140 7.44 24.23 16.77
CA ALA A 140 6.39 24.82 15.94
C ALA A 140 6.02 23.99 14.70
N SER A 141 6.82 22.99 14.34
CA SER A 141 6.52 22.05 13.25
C SER A 141 5.58 20.93 13.69
N VAL A 142 5.46 20.66 14.99
CA VAL A 142 4.54 19.63 15.51
C VAL A 142 3.13 20.23 15.54
N LEU A 143 2.25 19.72 14.69
CA LEU A 143 0.89 20.27 14.58
C LEU A 143 -0.06 19.63 15.58
N TRP A 144 -0.05 18.31 15.66
CA TRP A 144 -0.95 17.56 16.53
C TRP A 144 -0.53 16.09 16.66
N GLU A 145 -1.01 15.49 17.74
CA GLU A 145 -1.09 14.05 17.96
C GLU A 145 -2.56 13.67 18.17
N PHE A 146 -3.01 12.63 17.50
CA PHE A 146 -4.37 12.13 17.52
C PHE A 146 -4.42 10.76 18.17
N THR A 147 -5.29 10.64 19.18
CA THR A 147 -5.63 9.40 19.86
C THR A 147 -7.15 9.27 19.96
N HIS A 148 -7.66 8.04 20.02
CA HIS A 148 -9.09 7.78 20.17
C HIS A 148 -9.32 6.36 20.71
N PRO A 149 -10.38 6.07 21.49
CA PRO A 149 -10.65 4.69 21.98
C PRO A 149 -10.81 3.66 20.86
N ASP A 150 -11.42 4.05 19.75
CA ASP A 150 -11.54 3.20 18.55
C ASP A 150 -10.25 3.11 17.72
N LEU A 151 -9.18 3.81 18.08
CA LEU A 151 -7.87 3.68 17.45
C LEU A 151 -7.10 2.51 18.07
N GLY A 152 -6.59 1.64 17.21
CA GLY A 152 -5.84 0.45 17.56
C GLY A 152 -4.39 0.52 17.12
N PHE A 153 -3.73 -0.63 17.11
CA PHE A 153 -2.36 -0.80 16.65
C PHE A 153 -2.30 -1.15 15.16
N GLY A 154 -1.12 -0.99 14.56
CA GLY A 154 -0.85 -1.36 13.18
C GLY A 154 -1.36 -0.36 12.15
N VAL A 155 -1.78 0.83 12.59
CA VAL A 155 -2.11 1.94 11.69
C VAL A 155 -0.86 2.33 10.91
N THR A 156 -0.95 2.34 9.59
CA THR A 156 0.17 2.60 8.69
C THR A 156 -0.33 3.18 7.38
N LYS A 157 0.55 3.85 6.63
CA LYS A 157 0.28 4.40 5.31
C LYS A 157 -0.99 5.28 5.26
N PRO A 158 -1.13 6.29 6.14
CA PRO A 158 -2.24 7.23 6.07
C PRO A 158 -2.28 7.95 4.71
N LYS A 159 -3.39 8.64 4.41
CA LYS A 159 -3.53 9.43 3.18
C LYS A 159 -3.73 10.89 3.54
N ILE A 160 -2.97 11.76 2.89
CA ILE A 160 -3.20 13.21 2.89
C ILE A 160 -4.08 13.52 1.70
N VAL A 161 -5.25 14.08 1.94
CA VAL A 161 -6.26 14.34 0.90
C VAL A 161 -6.91 15.71 1.07
N ARG A 162 -7.39 16.25 -0.04
CA ARG A 162 -8.28 17.42 -0.05
C ARG A 162 -9.73 16.93 -0.11
N MET A 163 -10.59 17.40 0.78
CA MET A 163 -12.03 17.12 0.77
C MET A 163 -12.75 18.03 -0.23
N SER A 164 -13.98 17.66 -0.63
CA SER A 164 -14.78 18.44 -1.60
C SER A 164 -15.06 19.88 -1.14
N ASN A 165 -15.11 20.12 0.17
CA ASN A 165 -15.28 21.45 0.77
C ASN A 165 -13.97 22.27 0.87
N GLY A 166 -12.84 21.75 0.36
CA GLY A 166 -11.52 22.41 0.41
C GLY A 166 -10.72 22.18 1.69
N THR A 167 -11.24 21.45 2.67
CA THR A 167 -10.49 21.08 3.87
C THR A 167 -9.47 19.99 3.54
N TRP A 168 -8.24 20.16 4.01
CA TRP A 168 -7.22 19.10 3.94
C TRP A 168 -7.31 18.18 5.16
N ALA A 169 -7.21 16.87 4.93
CA ALA A 169 -7.41 15.86 5.95
C ALA A 169 -6.40 14.72 5.86
N ALA A 170 -6.12 14.10 7.01
CA ALA A 170 -5.51 12.79 7.11
C ALA A 170 -6.62 11.72 7.16
N VAL A 171 -6.51 10.69 6.32
CA VAL A 171 -7.46 9.56 6.26
C VAL A 171 -6.72 8.25 6.54
N PHE A 172 -7.24 7.45 7.46
CA PHE A 172 -6.62 6.18 7.85
C PHE A 172 -7.64 5.21 8.46
N GLY A 173 -7.33 3.92 8.36
CA GLY A 173 -8.05 2.86 9.07
C GLY A 173 -7.60 2.80 10.53
N ASN A 174 -8.46 2.28 11.39
CA ASN A 174 -8.19 2.27 12.82
C ASN A 174 -7.20 1.22 13.30
N GLY A 175 -6.78 0.28 12.45
CA GLY A 175 -5.95 -0.83 12.86
C GLY A 175 -6.71 -1.81 13.77
N VAL A 176 -5.97 -2.59 14.55
CA VAL A 176 -6.48 -3.75 15.30
C VAL A 176 -6.41 -3.53 16.80
N ASN A 177 -7.15 -4.31 17.58
CA ASN A 177 -7.19 -4.23 19.05
C ASN A 177 -7.61 -2.85 19.60
N SER A 178 -8.45 -2.12 18.86
CA SER A 178 -9.16 -0.94 19.37
C SER A 178 -10.13 -1.34 20.47
N ALA A 179 -10.60 -0.37 21.29
CA ALA A 179 -11.49 -0.67 22.42
C ALA A 179 -12.78 -1.40 21.98
N THR A 180 -13.33 -1.04 20.81
CA THR A 180 -14.53 -1.68 20.28
C THR A 180 -14.26 -2.93 19.44
N HIS A 181 -13.01 -3.20 19.06
CA HIS A 181 -12.62 -4.31 18.18
C HIS A 181 -13.35 -4.32 16.81
N ARG A 182 -13.83 -3.15 16.38
CA ARG A 182 -14.62 -2.96 15.15
C ARG A 182 -13.85 -2.11 14.14
N PRO A 183 -14.07 -2.31 12.83
CA PRO A 183 -13.39 -1.55 11.79
C PRO A 183 -13.97 -0.13 11.72
N ARG A 184 -13.08 0.86 11.81
CA ARG A 184 -13.40 2.28 11.69
C ARG A 184 -12.49 2.95 10.68
N LEU A 185 -13.05 3.92 9.94
CA LEU A 185 -12.28 4.84 9.12
C LEU A 185 -12.29 6.23 9.79
N PHE A 186 -11.10 6.77 10.00
CA PHE A 186 -10.92 8.12 10.55
C PHE A 186 -10.61 9.12 9.45
N VAL A 187 -11.21 10.30 9.58
CA VAL A 187 -10.87 11.51 8.82
C VAL A 187 -10.58 12.60 9.85
N VAL A 188 -9.33 13.06 9.87
CA VAL A 188 -8.83 14.04 10.83
C VAL A 188 -8.37 15.28 10.08
N ASN A 189 -8.73 16.46 10.56
CA ASN A 189 -8.32 17.72 9.95
C ASN A 189 -6.80 17.85 10.00
N LEU A 190 -6.17 18.06 8.85
CA LEU A 190 -4.71 18.05 8.73
C LEU A 190 -4.06 19.25 9.43
N ALA A 191 -4.77 20.37 9.57
CA ALA A 191 -4.22 21.58 10.15
C ALA A 191 -4.14 21.54 11.69
N ASN A 192 -5.08 20.88 12.35
CA ASN A 192 -5.25 20.99 13.81
C ASN A 192 -5.58 19.69 14.54
N GLY A 193 -5.69 18.55 13.84
CA GLY A 193 -5.94 17.25 14.46
C GLY A 193 -7.38 17.03 14.93
N SER A 194 -8.31 17.95 14.68
CA SER A 194 -9.71 17.78 15.06
C SER A 194 -10.36 16.66 14.23
N LEU A 195 -11.15 15.81 14.87
CA LEU A 195 -11.89 14.73 14.21
C LEU A 195 -12.97 15.30 13.29
N ILE A 196 -12.91 14.99 11.99
CA ILE A 196 -13.95 15.32 11.01
C ILE A 196 -14.96 14.17 10.95
N HIS A 197 -14.48 12.93 10.82
CA HIS A 197 -15.34 11.74 10.80
C HIS A 197 -14.68 10.55 11.52
N ASN A 198 -15.47 9.83 12.33
CA ASN A 198 -15.22 8.46 12.76
C ASN A 198 -16.33 7.58 12.18
N ILE A 199 -16.03 6.89 11.09
CA ILE A 199 -17.02 6.16 10.28
C ILE A 199 -17.02 4.69 10.69
N ALA A 200 -18.18 4.20 11.16
CA ALA A 200 -18.40 2.77 11.38
C ALA A 200 -18.46 2.02 10.06
N LEU A 201 -17.72 0.91 9.94
CA LEU A 201 -17.85 -0.02 8.82
C LEU A 201 -18.52 -1.29 9.34
N GLY A 202 -19.68 -1.64 8.77
CA GLY A 202 -20.48 -2.75 9.27
C GLY A 202 -21.35 -2.42 10.49
N GLY A 203 -21.98 -3.46 11.03
CA GLY A 203 -22.88 -3.38 12.18
C GLY A 203 -22.19 -3.67 13.52
N ALA A 204 -22.96 -3.65 14.60
CA ALA A 204 -22.45 -3.94 15.94
C ALA A 204 -21.85 -5.35 16.10
N GLY A 205 -22.15 -6.29 15.20
CA GLY A 205 -21.60 -7.65 15.19
C GLY A 205 -20.28 -7.79 14.41
N ASP A 206 -19.83 -6.78 13.66
CA ASP A 206 -18.62 -6.87 12.81
C ASP A 206 -17.32 -6.63 13.61
N GLY A 207 -17.22 -7.26 14.78
CA GLY A 207 -16.05 -7.19 15.67
C GLY A 207 -16.40 -7.33 17.16
N SER A 208 -15.59 -8.12 17.87
CA SER A 208 -15.66 -8.30 19.33
C SER A 208 -14.29 -8.69 19.91
N LEU A 209 -14.16 -8.78 21.24
CA LEU A 209 -12.92 -9.27 21.86
C LEU A 209 -12.59 -10.72 21.44
N ALA A 210 -13.60 -11.57 21.23
CA ALA A 210 -13.42 -12.97 20.86
C ALA A 210 -13.23 -13.20 19.35
N ASP A 211 -13.73 -12.27 18.53
CA ASP A 211 -13.57 -12.25 17.07
C ASP A 211 -13.18 -10.83 16.64
N PRO A 212 -11.92 -10.41 16.92
CA PRO A 212 -11.49 -9.03 16.73
C PRO A 212 -11.39 -8.68 15.26
N ASN A 213 -11.91 -7.49 14.94
CA ASN A 213 -11.79 -6.89 13.62
C ASN A 213 -11.00 -5.57 13.71
N GLY A 214 -10.69 -4.99 12.57
CA GLY A 214 -9.90 -3.79 12.45
C GLY A 214 -9.71 -3.42 10.98
N LEU A 215 -9.76 -2.12 10.68
CA LEU A 215 -9.61 -1.65 9.31
C LEU A 215 -8.12 -1.49 8.98
N SER A 216 -7.70 -2.10 7.88
CA SER A 216 -6.34 -2.01 7.35
C SER A 216 -6.08 -0.67 6.66
N ALA A 217 -4.90 -0.50 6.06
CA ALA A 217 -4.53 0.72 5.36
C ALA A 217 -5.51 1.07 4.22
N VAL A 218 -5.79 2.36 4.07
CA VAL A 218 -6.85 2.91 3.21
C VAL A 218 -6.27 3.41 1.89
N GLU A 219 -6.95 3.13 0.78
CA GLU A 219 -6.71 3.74 -0.52
C GLU A 219 -7.79 4.77 -0.86
N THR A 220 -7.38 5.96 -1.26
CA THR A 220 -8.29 7.07 -1.58
C THR A 220 -8.22 7.41 -3.06
N THR A 221 -9.34 7.84 -3.64
CA THR A 221 -9.44 8.29 -5.03
C THR A 221 -10.39 9.47 -5.17
N ASP A 222 -10.13 10.33 -6.14
CA ASP A 222 -11.04 11.38 -6.61
C ASP A 222 -11.98 10.89 -7.71
N TRP A 223 -11.78 9.68 -8.24
CA TRP A 223 -12.71 9.03 -9.15
C TRP A 223 -14.08 8.80 -8.49
N PRO A 224 -15.21 9.04 -9.19
CA PRO A 224 -15.30 9.37 -10.62
C PRO A 224 -15.27 10.87 -10.95
N ALA A 225 -15.17 11.75 -9.95
CA ALA A 225 -15.20 13.20 -10.16
C ALA A 225 -13.93 13.71 -10.88
N ASN A 226 -12.76 13.11 -10.60
CA ASN A 226 -11.46 13.46 -11.19
C ASN A 226 -11.11 14.95 -11.00
N ASP A 227 -11.42 15.51 -9.84
CA ASP A 227 -11.25 16.93 -9.47
C ASP A 227 -10.19 17.12 -8.36
N LEU A 228 -9.32 16.11 -8.14
CA LEU A 228 -8.30 16.06 -7.09
C LEU A 228 -8.82 16.14 -5.66
N SER A 229 -10.15 16.01 -5.47
CA SER A 229 -10.77 15.99 -4.15
C SER A 229 -11.30 14.58 -3.82
N LEU A 230 -11.24 14.19 -2.55
CA LEU A 230 -11.66 12.87 -2.10
C LEU A 230 -13.09 12.55 -2.54
N SER A 231 -13.24 11.50 -3.34
CA SER A 231 -14.53 10.95 -3.74
C SER A 231 -14.81 9.65 -3.03
N ASN A 232 -13.88 8.69 -3.09
CA ASN A 232 -14.04 7.37 -2.48
C ASN A 232 -12.80 6.96 -1.69
N ALA A 233 -13.02 6.22 -0.61
CA ALA A 233 -12.00 5.48 0.11
C ALA A 233 -12.31 3.98 0.10
N TYR A 234 -11.30 3.15 -0.13
CA TYR A 234 -11.39 1.69 -0.14
C TYR A 234 -10.47 1.12 0.93
N ALA A 235 -10.97 0.13 1.67
CA ALA A 235 -10.17 -0.55 2.69
C ALA A 235 -10.68 -1.96 2.94
N GLY A 236 -9.75 -2.86 3.24
CA GLY A 236 -10.05 -4.21 3.71
C GLY A 236 -10.01 -4.29 5.23
N ASP A 237 -10.68 -5.30 5.79
CA ASP A 237 -10.63 -5.59 7.22
C ASP A 237 -10.22 -7.04 7.53
N LEU A 238 -10.03 -7.33 8.81
CA LEU A 238 -9.62 -8.65 9.30
C LEU A 238 -10.66 -9.75 9.12
N HIS A 239 -11.92 -9.39 8.83
CA HIS A 239 -13.01 -10.31 8.52
C HIS A 239 -13.18 -10.53 7.02
N GLY A 240 -12.28 -9.98 6.21
CA GLY A 240 -12.26 -10.15 4.76
C GLY A 240 -13.23 -9.25 4.02
N ASN A 241 -13.86 -8.27 4.69
CA ASN A 241 -14.74 -7.33 4.00
C ASN A 241 -13.89 -6.30 3.22
N LEU A 242 -14.26 -6.06 1.97
CA LEU A 242 -13.82 -4.90 1.20
C LEU A 242 -14.90 -3.81 1.31
N TRP A 243 -14.53 -2.68 1.90
CA TRP A 243 -15.40 -1.53 2.10
C TRP A 243 -15.08 -0.43 1.09
N ARG A 244 -16.14 0.31 0.71
CA ARG A 244 -16.06 1.61 0.04
C ARG A 244 -16.80 2.64 0.89
N VAL A 245 -16.20 3.82 1.05
CA VAL A 245 -16.82 4.99 1.66
C VAL A 245 -16.85 6.11 0.63
N ASN A 246 -18.06 6.56 0.26
CA ASN A 246 -18.28 7.68 -0.67
C ASN A 246 -18.43 8.98 0.13
N PHE A 247 -17.61 9.99 -0.20
CA PHE A 247 -17.56 11.31 0.45
C PHE A 247 -18.28 12.41 -0.34
N ARG A 248 -18.94 12.08 -1.46
CA ARG A 248 -19.71 13.01 -2.32
C ARG A 248 -21.20 13.03 -1.98
N THR A 249 -21.56 12.53 -0.81
CA THR A 249 -22.91 12.56 -0.24
C THR A 249 -22.93 13.47 0.99
N ALA A 250 -24.11 13.93 1.41
CA ALA A 250 -24.24 14.81 2.59
C ALA A 250 -23.70 14.16 3.88
N THR A 251 -23.78 12.83 3.97
CA THR A 251 -23.11 12.01 4.99
C THR A 251 -22.35 10.92 4.27
N PRO A 252 -21.09 10.60 4.65
CA PRO A 252 -20.32 9.57 3.97
C PRO A 252 -21.08 8.24 3.87
N ALA A 253 -21.28 7.74 2.66
CA ALA A 253 -22.05 6.54 2.41
C ALA A 253 -21.15 5.30 2.39
N VAL A 254 -21.44 4.33 3.26
CA VAL A 254 -20.66 3.08 3.40
C VAL A 254 -21.29 1.97 2.56
N THR A 255 -20.46 1.23 1.83
CA THR A 255 -20.88 0.05 1.04
C THR A 255 -19.88 -1.07 1.25
N ARG A 256 -20.35 -2.28 1.57
CA ARG A 256 -19.53 -3.49 1.47
C ARG A 256 -19.56 -3.95 0.01
N LEU A 257 -18.43 -3.85 -0.69
CA LEU A 257 -18.34 -4.28 -2.08
C LEU A 257 -18.25 -5.80 -2.18
N PHE A 258 -17.49 -6.43 -1.28
CA PHE A 258 -17.22 -7.86 -1.32
C PHE A 258 -16.82 -8.38 0.07
N ARG A 259 -16.93 -9.70 0.28
CA ARG A 259 -16.32 -10.41 1.42
C ARG A 259 -15.47 -11.55 0.90
N ALA A 260 -14.16 -11.46 1.13
CA ALA A 260 -13.19 -12.49 0.78
C ALA A 260 -13.36 -13.72 1.69
N VAL A 261 -13.56 -14.86 1.05
CA VAL A 261 -13.65 -16.17 1.67
C VAL A 261 -12.89 -17.17 0.82
N ASP A 262 -12.39 -18.25 1.39
CA ASP A 262 -11.85 -19.37 0.60
C ASP A 262 -12.97 -20.25 0.00
N SER A 263 -12.59 -21.36 -0.66
CA SER A 263 -13.56 -22.31 -1.22
C SER A 263 -14.39 -23.05 -0.16
N ALA A 264 -13.95 -23.05 1.10
CA ALA A 264 -14.69 -23.59 2.24
C ALA A 264 -15.55 -22.52 2.94
N SER A 265 -15.69 -21.32 2.35
CA SER A 265 -16.41 -20.18 2.89
C SER A 265 -15.82 -19.60 4.19
N ALA A 266 -14.57 -19.95 4.55
CA ALA A 266 -13.92 -19.34 5.69
C ALA A 266 -13.36 -17.96 5.30
N ARG A 267 -13.53 -16.97 6.20
CA ARG A 267 -13.11 -15.56 5.98
C ARG A 267 -11.61 -15.50 5.74
N GLN A 268 -11.20 -14.69 4.77
CA GLN A 268 -9.79 -14.43 4.50
C GLN A 268 -9.46 -12.98 4.89
N PRO A 269 -8.55 -12.73 5.86
CA PRO A 269 -8.25 -11.38 6.32
C PRO A 269 -7.63 -10.53 5.21
N ILE A 270 -7.92 -9.23 5.15
CA ILE A 270 -7.28 -8.30 4.21
C ILE A 270 -6.43 -7.33 5.02
N THR A 271 -5.10 -7.46 4.91
CA THR A 271 -4.14 -6.65 5.70
C THR A 271 -3.35 -5.66 4.83
N ALA A 272 -3.16 -5.97 3.55
CA ALA A 272 -2.59 -5.06 2.58
C ALA A 272 -3.58 -3.93 2.22
N ARG A 273 -3.05 -2.75 1.88
CA ARG A 273 -3.84 -1.66 1.30
C ARG A 273 -4.39 -2.10 -0.07
N PRO A 274 -5.71 -2.04 -0.32
CA PRO A 274 -6.24 -2.24 -1.66
C PRO A 274 -5.68 -1.19 -2.63
N ARG A 275 -5.67 -1.47 -3.93
CA ARG A 275 -5.29 -0.47 -4.95
C ARG A 275 -6.40 -0.31 -5.95
N VAL A 276 -6.62 0.92 -6.40
CA VAL A 276 -7.68 1.25 -7.34
C VAL A 276 -7.12 1.83 -8.62
N ALA A 277 -7.63 1.36 -9.74
CA ALA A 277 -7.32 1.83 -11.09
C ALA A 277 -8.61 1.87 -11.90
N LEU A 278 -8.62 2.63 -12.98
CA LEU A 278 -9.65 2.46 -14.00
C LEU A 278 -9.52 1.07 -14.60
N ARG A 279 -10.65 0.38 -14.74
CA ARG A 279 -10.67 -0.94 -15.35
C ARG A 279 -10.28 -0.82 -16.83
N PRO A 280 -9.24 -1.53 -17.29
CA PRO A 280 -8.82 -1.45 -18.69
C PRO A 280 -9.97 -1.78 -19.65
N GLY A 281 -10.08 -0.99 -20.71
CA GLY A 281 -11.15 -1.13 -21.71
C GLY A 281 -12.47 -0.44 -21.33
N THR A 282 -12.53 0.22 -20.17
CA THR A 282 -13.70 1.00 -19.72
C THR A 282 -13.28 2.39 -19.27
N THR A 283 -14.22 3.33 -19.22
CA THR A 283 -14.01 4.68 -18.65
C THR A 283 -14.87 4.93 -17.41
N THR A 284 -15.80 4.02 -17.11
CA THR A 284 -16.86 4.18 -16.11
C THR A 284 -16.76 3.18 -14.98
N GLU A 285 -15.81 2.24 -15.02
CA GLU A 285 -15.60 1.25 -13.97
C GLU A 285 -14.17 1.34 -13.44
N ALA A 286 -14.06 1.20 -12.13
CA ALA A 286 -12.81 0.97 -11.45
C ALA A 286 -12.62 -0.53 -11.19
N VAL A 287 -11.38 -0.93 -11.00
CA VAL A 287 -11.01 -2.24 -10.46
C VAL A 287 -10.21 -2.04 -9.18
N VAL A 288 -10.69 -2.67 -8.11
CA VAL A 288 -10.07 -2.65 -6.78
C VAL A 288 -9.33 -3.96 -6.60
N VAL A 289 -8.00 -3.89 -6.66
CA VAL A 289 -7.11 -5.04 -6.47
C VAL A 289 -6.77 -5.17 -4.99
N LEU A 290 -6.95 -6.36 -4.44
CA LEU A 290 -6.60 -6.66 -3.05
C LEU A 290 -6.11 -8.10 -2.91
N GLY A 291 -5.19 -8.30 -1.98
CA GLY A 291 -4.70 -9.61 -1.60
C GLY A 291 -5.11 -9.96 -0.18
N THR A 292 -5.26 -11.26 0.09
CA THR A 292 -5.64 -11.75 1.41
C THR A 292 -4.48 -12.41 2.16
N GLY A 293 -4.63 -12.42 3.47
CA GLY A 293 -3.74 -13.00 4.46
C GLY A 293 -3.26 -11.99 5.50
N SER A 294 -2.69 -12.53 6.58
CA SER A 294 -2.02 -11.79 7.66
C SER A 294 -0.63 -12.35 7.91
N PHE A 295 0.28 -11.56 8.47
CA PHE A 295 1.57 -12.04 8.96
C PHE A 295 2.03 -11.27 10.20
N PHE A 296 1.12 -11.15 11.17
CA PHE A 296 1.35 -10.48 12.46
C PHE A 296 0.65 -11.17 13.63
N ARG A 297 -0.22 -12.15 13.37
CA ARG A 297 -0.94 -12.91 14.39
C ARG A 297 -0.13 -14.14 14.80
N VAL A 298 -0.35 -14.59 16.02
CA VAL A 298 0.13 -15.91 16.46
C VAL A 298 -0.45 -16.98 15.54
N GLY A 299 0.41 -17.87 15.06
CA GLY A 299 0.03 -18.94 14.14
C GLY A 299 0.07 -18.56 12.66
N ASP A 300 0.29 -17.30 12.29
CA ASP A 300 0.41 -16.92 10.87
C ASP A 300 1.58 -17.65 10.16
N SER A 301 2.60 -18.08 10.90
CA SER A 301 3.75 -18.84 10.36
C SER A 301 3.48 -20.34 10.18
N THR A 302 2.31 -20.87 10.53
CA THR A 302 2.03 -22.29 10.42
C THR A 302 1.99 -22.76 8.96
N THR A 303 2.61 -23.91 8.71
CA THR A 303 2.62 -24.64 7.43
C THR A 303 1.64 -25.83 7.43
N VAL A 304 1.03 -26.13 8.58
CA VAL A 304 0.12 -27.26 8.77
C VAL A 304 -1.31 -26.86 8.41
N SER A 305 -1.85 -27.44 7.33
CA SER A 305 -3.20 -27.17 6.80
C SER A 305 -3.56 -25.67 6.71
N PRO A 306 -2.70 -24.84 6.08
CA PRO A 306 -2.94 -23.41 6.04
C PRO A 306 -4.13 -23.08 5.13
N GLN A 307 -4.89 -22.06 5.53
CA GLN A 307 -5.94 -21.50 4.69
C GLN A 307 -5.37 -21.02 3.35
N VAL A 308 -5.98 -21.45 2.24
CA VAL A 308 -5.65 -20.92 0.90
C VAL A 308 -6.02 -19.44 0.85
N GLN A 309 -5.07 -18.57 0.55
CA GLN A 309 -5.31 -17.15 0.32
C GLN A 309 -5.52 -16.85 -1.18
N SER A 310 -5.94 -15.63 -1.47
CA SER A 310 -6.31 -15.24 -2.83
C SER A 310 -5.94 -13.79 -3.13
N LEU A 311 -5.73 -13.50 -4.41
CA LEU A 311 -5.76 -12.15 -4.96
C LEU A 311 -7.10 -11.94 -5.68
N TYR A 312 -7.70 -10.77 -5.50
CA TYR A 312 -8.94 -10.38 -6.14
C TYR A 312 -8.76 -9.09 -6.93
N GLY A 313 -9.49 -8.98 -8.04
CA GLY A 313 -9.80 -7.70 -8.68
C GLY A 313 -11.31 -7.52 -8.70
N ILE A 314 -11.82 -6.58 -7.91
CA ILE A 314 -13.25 -6.33 -7.74
C ILE A 314 -13.65 -5.13 -8.58
N PHE A 315 -14.64 -5.28 -9.47
CA PHE A 315 -15.13 -4.16 -10.27
C PHE A 315 -16.08 -3.31 -9.46
N ASP A 316 -15.87 -2.00 -9.53
CA ASP A 316 -16.74 -1.00 -8.91
C ASP A 316 -17.18 0.04 -9.93
N SER A 317 -18.40 0.53 -9.77
CA SER A 317 -18.98 1.58 -10.61
C SER A 317 -19.43 2.75 -9.73
N PRO A 318 -19.63 3.95 -10.29
CA PRO A 318 -20.12 5.12 -9.54
C PRO A 318 -21.42 4.82 -8.77
N THR A 319 -22.27 3.99 -9.36
CA THR A 319 -23.54 3.50 -8.80
C THR A 319 -23.51 1.98 -8.75
N PRO A 320 -22.85 1.38 -7.74
CA PRO A 320 -22.70 -0.07 -7.69
C PRO A 320 -24.04 -0.74 -7.45
N SER A 321 -24.23 -1.89 -8.07
CA SER A 321 -25.43 -2.73 -7.95
C SER A 321 -25.55 -3.46 -6.59
N GLY A 322 -24.86 -2.97 -5.55
CA GLY A 322 -24.75 -3.62 -4.24
C GLY A 322 -23.56 -4.59 -4.12
N THR A 323 -23.51 -5.29 -2.97
CA THR A 323 -22.45 -6.26 -2.61
C THR A 323 -22.39 -7.41 -3.61
N ILE A 324 -21.18 -7.78 -4.02
CA ILE A 324 -20.91 -9.03 -4.74
C ILE A 324 -21.10 -10.18 -3.75
N ALA A 325 -22.08 -11.04 -4.01
CA ALA A 325 -22.59 -11.99 -3.02
C ALA A 325 -21.63 -13.16 -2.81
N THR A 326 -21.04 -13.68 -3.89
CA THR A 326 -20.21 -14.89 -3.81
C THR A 326 -19.01 -14.85 -4.75
N ARG A 327 -18.08 -15.78 -4.56
CA ARG A 327 -16.96 -15.99 -5.49
C ARG A 327 -17.41 -16.45 -6.89
N ALA A 328 -18.62 -16.99 -7.03
CA ALA A 328 -19.14 -17.41 -8.34
C ALA A 328 -19.43 -16.22 -9.27
N ASP A 329 -19.55 -15.01 -8.71
CA ASP A 329 -19.68 -13.76 -9.47
C ASP A 329 -18.32 -13.25 -9.99
N LEU A 330 -17.22 -13.97 -9.74
CA LEU A 330 -15.86 -13.61 -10.15
C LEU A 330 -15.32 -14.63 -11.13
N LEU A 331 -14.55 -14.17 -12.13
CA LEU A 331 -13.81 -15.06 -13.02
C LEU A 331 -12.67 -15.75 -12.26
N PRO A 332 -12.68 -17.10 -12.13
CA PRO A 332 -11.53 -17.80 -11.59
C PRO A 332 -10.37 -17.82 -12.60
N GLN A 333 -9.17 -17.58 -12.09
CA GLN A 333 -7.90 -17.84 -12.76
C GLN A 333 -7.10 -18.85 -11.94
N THR A 334 -6.20 -19.58 -12.60
CA THR A 334 -5.36 -20.62 -11.99
C THR A 334 -3.89 -20.29 -12.16
N ILE A 335 -3.07 -20.67 -11.18
CA ILE A 335 -1.61 -20.56 -11.22
C ILE A 335 -1.03 -21.98 -11.38
N THR A 336 -0.13 -22.14 -12.34
CA THR A 336 0.74 -23.32 -12.48
C THR A 336 2.20 -22.90 -12.39
N SER A 337 3.11 -23.86 -12.17
CA SER A 337 4.54 -23.60 -12.11
C SER A 337 5.31 -24.52 -13.07
N ASN A 338 6.53 -24.14 -13.45
CA ASN A 338 7.40 -25.01 -14.24
C ASN A 338 7.74 -26.28 -13.45
N THR A 339 7.68 -27.44 -14.10
CA THR A 339 7.92 -28.75 -13.47
C THR A 339 9.37 -29.23 -13.60
N SER A 340 10.15 -28.59 -14.46
CA SER A 340 11.55 -28.94 -14.75
C SER A 340 12.42 -27.69 -14.76
N THR A 341 13.73 -27.88 -14.54
CA THR A 341 14.73 -26.83 -14.70
C THR A 341 14.63 -26.25 -16.11
N THR A 342 14.57 -24.93 -16.21
CA THR A 342 14.40 -24.20 -17.47
C THR A 342 15.54 -23.21 -17.62
N VAL A 343 16.26 -23.26 -18.75
CA VAL A 343 17.35 -22.32 -19.06
C VAL A 343 16.86 -21.33 -20.11
N ILE A 344 16.95 -20.04 -19.81
CA ILE A 344 16.50 -18.96 -20.68
C ILE A 344 17.59 -17.88 -20.74
N GLY A 345 18.18 -17.70 -21.91
CA GLY A 345 19.39 -16.89 -22.06
C GLY A 345 20.53 -17.45 -21.21
N SER A 346 21.07 -16.62 -20.32
CA SER A 346 22.11 -17.01 -19.35
C SER A 346 21.56 -17.40 -17.96
N THR A 347 20.24 -17.34 -17.77
CA THR A 347 19.59 -17.58 -16.49
C THR A 347 19.05 -19.00 -16.40
N THR A 348 19.31 -19.67 -15.27
CA THR A 348 18.73 -20.98 -14.95
C THR A 348 17.64 -20.82 -13.91
N PHE A 349 16.46 -21.39 -14.18
CA PHE A 349 15.30 -21.39 -13.31
C PHE A 349 15.00 -22.80 -12.83
N GLU A 350 14.98 -23.00 -11.51
CA GLU A 350 14.68 -24.28 -10.89
C GLU A 350 13.20 -24.68 -11.00
N PRO A 351 12.85 -25.96 -10.89
CA PRO A 351 11.45 -26.40 -10.81
C PRO A 351 10.67 -25.60 -9.74
N GLY A 352 9.50 -25.09 -10.10
CA GLY A 352 8.64 -24.31 -9.22
C GLY A 352 8.99 -22.82 -9.11
N SER A 353 10.08 -22.32 -9.71
CA SER A 353 10.48 -20.91 -9.59
C SER A 353 9.79 -19.96 -10.57
N LEU A 354 9.16 -20.47 -11.62
CA LEU A 354 8.38 -19.69 -12.59
C LEU A 354 6.90 -20.02 -12.48
N ARG A 355 6.05 -19.00 -12.61
CA ARG A 355 4.58 -19.14 -12.56
C ARG A 355 3.91 -18.70 -13.84
N PHE A 356 2.82 -19.40 -14.16
CA PHE A 356 1.96 -19.12 -15.31
C PHE A 356 0.51 -19.03 -14.85
N VAL A 357 -0.14 -17.90 -15.16
CA VAL A 357 -1.56 -17.71 -14.92
C VAL A 357 -2.37 -18.12 -16.15
N SER A 358 -3.56 -18.68 -15.96
CA SER A 358 -4.50 -18.94 -17.06
C SER A 358 -4.96 -17.66 -17.79
N THR A 359 -5.58 -17.83 -18.96
CA THR A 359 -6.05 -16.74 -19.83
C THR A 359 -7.57 -16.69 -19.93
N GLY A 360 -8.27 -16.96 -18.81
CA GLY A 360 -9.74 -16.96 -18.78
C GLY A 360 -10.32 -15.61 -19.25
N ALA A 361 -11.45 -15.66 -19.95
CA ALA A 361 -12.17 -14.49 -20.42
C ALA A 361 -13.36 -14.15 -19.51
N LEU A 362 -13.64 -12.86 -19.35
CA LEU A 362 -14.82 -12.40 -18.61
C LEU A 362 -16.10 -12.67 -19.40
N ASN A 363 -17.19 -12.92 -18.70
CA ASN A 363 -18.54 -12.90 -19.24
C ASN A 363 -19.31 -11.70 -18.63
N THR A 364 -20.56 -11.50 -19.03
CA THR A 364 -21.40 -10.38 -18.56
C THR A 364 -21.79 -10.45 -17.08
N ASN A 365 -21.68 -11.62 -16.46
CA ASN A 365 -22.03 -11.82 -15.04
C ASN A 365 -20.84 -11.60 -14.12
N HIS A 366 -19.61 -11.67 -14.63
CA HIS A 366 -18.41 -11.48 -13.83
C HIS A 366 -18.26 -10.02 -13.39
N ARG A 367 -18.27 -9.80 -12.08
CA ARG A 367 -18.05 -8.50 -11.42
C ARG A 367 -16.62 -8.36 -10.88
N GLY A 368 -15.70 -9.13 -11.43
CA GLY A 368 -14.31 -9.16 -11.05
C GLY A 368 -13.63 -10.46 -11.44
N TRP A 369 -12.47 -10.69 -10.85
CA TRP A 369 -11.67 -11.91 -11.04
C TRP A 369 -11.00 -12.31 -9.73
N VAL A 370 -10.61 -13.58 -9.65
CA VAL A 370 -9.94 -14.15 -8.46
C VAL A 370 -8.85 -15.13 -8.85
N LEU A 371 -7.74 -15.09 -8.12
CA LEU A 371 -6.58 -15.94 -8.27
C LEU A 371 -6.27 -16.60 -6.93
N ASN A 372 -6.42 -17.93 -6.84
CA ASN A 372 -6.00 -18.68 -5.66
C ASN A 372 -4.48 -18.84 -5.65
N LEU A 373 -3.86 -18.62 -4.49
CA LEU A 373 -2.43 -18.82 -4.31
C LEU A 373 -2.16 -20.30 -4.05
N PRO A 374 -1.36 -20.98 -4.90
CA PRO A 374 -1.28 -22.44 -4.90
C PRO A 374 -0.36 -23.00 -3.81
N SER A 375 0.61 -22.22 -3.32
CA SER A 375 1.57 -22.71 -2.34
C SER A 375 0.95 -22.72 -0.93
N PRO A 376 1.20 -23.74 -0.10
CA PRO A 376 0.67 -23.81 1.25
C PRO A 376 1.02 -22.57 2.07
N GLY A 377 -0.01 -21.89 2.59
CA GLY A 377 0.16 -20.71 3.45
C GLY A 377 0.60 -19.45 2.71
N GLU A 378 0.74 -19.52 1.38
CA GLU A 378 1.03 -18.37 0.55
C GLU A 378 -0.03 -17.29 0.71
N ARG A 379 0.39 -16.04 0.79
CA ARG A 379 -0.46 -14.88 1.07
C ARG A 379 0.05 -13.60 0.46
N VAL A 380 -0.80 -12.59 0.40
CA VAL A 380 -0.44 -11.24 -0.05
C VAL A 380 -0.66 -10.28 1.11
N ILE A 381 0.44 -9.79 1.67
CA ILE A 381 0.44 -8.84 2.81
C ILE A 381 0.96 -7.44 2.43
N SER A 382 1.29 -7.26 1.15
CA SER A 382 1.74 -6.00 0.58
C SER A 382 0.82 -5.57 -0.55
N GLU A 383 0.68 -4.27 -0.72
CA GLU A 383 -0.19 -3.70 -1.74
C GLU A 383 0.35 -3.99 -3.15
N ALA A 384 -0.57 -4.15 -4.11
CA ALA A 384 -0.18 -4.21 -5.51
C ALA A 384 0.43 -2.87 -5.97
N THR A 385 1.11 -2.88 -7.10
CA THR A 385 1.51 -1.68 -7.83
C THR A 385 0.97 -1.77 -9.26
N PHE A 386 0.66 -0.61 -9.81
CA PHE A 386 0.32 -0.50 -11.22
C PHE A 386 1.51 0.16 -11.92
N PRO A 387 2.12 -0.50 -12.92
CA PRO A 387 3.19 0.10 -13.71
C PRO A 387 2.74 1.47 -14.24
N THR A 388 3.65 2.44 -14.24
CA THR A 388 3.32 3.83 -14.60
C THR A 388 2.74 3.91 -16.01
N GLY A 389 1.89 4.90 -16.27
CA GLY A 389 1.25 5.17 -17.57
C GLY A 389 -0.17 5.68 -17.40
N ALA A 390 -0.68 6.42 -18.39
CA ALA A 390 -2.04 6.98 -18.35
C ALA A 390 -3.12 5.88 -18.33
N ASN A 391 -2.82 4.72 -18.92
CA ASN A 391 -3.71 3.55 -18.96
C ASN A 391 -3.05 2.37 -18.26
N GLN A 392 -3.35 2.18 -16.98
CA GLN A 392 -2.86 1.05 -16.21
C GLN A 392 -3.48 -0.23 -16.77
N GLN A 393 -2.65 -1.16 -17.23
CA GLN A 393 -3.10 -2.45 -17.79
C GLN A 393 -2.74 -3.64 -16.89
N ARG A 394 -1.91 -3.41 -15.88
CA ARG A 394 -1.19 -4.45 -15.14
C ARG A 394 -1.30 -4.26 -13.65
N ALA A 395 -1.40 -5.37 -12.94
CA ALA A 395 -1.22 -5.44 -11.49
C ALA A 395 0.05 -6.23 -11.19
N ARG A 396 1.00 -5.60 -10.50
CA ARG A 396 2.18 -6.24 -9.93
C ARG A 396 2.01 -6.41 -8.44
N PHE A 397 2.40 -7.55 -7.92
CA PHE A 397 2.33 -7.80 -6.49
C PHE A 397 3.35 -8.86 -6.09
N THR A 398 3.68 -8.89 -4.80
CA THR A 398 4.52 -9.90 -4.20
C THR A 398 3.68 -10.81 -3.30
N THR A 399 4.10 -12.06 -3.17
CA THR A 399 3.52 -13.01 -2.21
C THR A 399 4.53 -13.35 -1.13
N LEU A 400 4.01 -13.79 0.02
CA LEU A 400 4.77 -14.36 1.13
C LEU A 400 4.36 -15.83 1.28
N ILE A 401 5.33 -16.72 1.35
CA ILE A 401 5.18 -18.12 1.74
C ILE A 401 5.92 -18.26 3.07
N PRO A 402 5.22 -18.57 4.17
CA PRO A 402 5.86 -18.82 5.46
C PRO A 402 6.83 -19.99 5.35
N ASP A 403 7.95 -19.91 6.06
CA ASP A 403 8.86 -21.02 6.29
C ASP A 403 8.82 -21.34 7.80
N ASP A 404 8.71 -22.62 8.13
CA ASP A 404 8.73 -23.13 9.51
C ASP A 404 10.13 -23.57 9.95
N ASP A 405 11.11 -23.60 9.03
CA ASP A 405 12.49 -23.95 9.34
C ASP A 405 13.28 -22.75 9.90
N PRO A 406 13.63 -22.74 11.20
CA PRO A 406 14.42 -21.67 11.80
C PRO A 406 15.87 -21.61 11.31
N CYS A 407 16.34 -22.63 10.57
CA CYS A 407 17.70 -22.72 10.03
C CYS A 407 17.79 -22.29 8.55
N ARG A 408 16.66 -22.07 7.86
CA ARG A 408 16.63 -21.52 6.50
C ARG A 408 16.64 -19.99 6.53
N SER A 409 17.15 -19.39 5.46
CA SER A 409 17.42 -17.95 5.33
C SER A 409 16.19 -17.03 5.33
N GLY A 410 14.97 -17.57 5.47
CA GLY A 410 13.76 -16.78 5.66
C GLY A 410 12.61 -17.13 4.71
N ARG A 411 11.54 -16.35 4.85
CA ARG A 411 10.30 -16.38 4.05
C ARG A 411 10.60 -16.45 2.56
N ASN A 412 9.75 -17.14 1.79
CA ASN A 412 9.82 -17.18 0.33
C ASN A 412 8.62 -16.47 -0.30
N GLY A 413 8.54 -16.46 -1.63
CA GLY A 413 7.47 -15.75 -2.32
C GLY A 413 7.72 -15.57 -3.81
N PHE A 414 6.76 -14.95 -4.47
CA PHE A 414 6.78 -14.68 -5.91
C PHE A 414 6.49 -13.22 -6.19
N LEU A 415 7.20 -12.66 -7.16
CA LEU A 415 6.80 -11.45 -7.85
C LEU A 415 5.90 -11.87 -9.00
N MET A 416 4.69 -11.32 -9.04
CA MET A 416 3.68 -11.62 -10.05
C MET A 416 3.36 -10.35 -10.85
N ASP A 417 3.13 -10.47 -12.16
CA ASP A 417 2.65 -9.39 -13.04
C ASP A 417 1.54 -9.95 -13.94
N ILE A 418 0.31 -9.47 -13.72
CA ILE A 418 -0.92 -10.02 -14.33
C ILE A 418 -1.74 -8.94 -15.01
N ASN A 419 -2.64 -9.36 -15.90
CA ASN A 419 -3.56 -8.49 -16.59
C ASN A 419 -4.63 -7.96 -15.62
N LEU A 420 -4.65 -6.64 -15.43
CA LEU A 420 -5.54 -5.97 -14.52
C LEU A 420 -7.04 -6.13 -14.90
N ALA A 421 -7.32 -6.31 -16.19
CA ALA A 421 -8.67 -6.41 -16.70
C ALA A 421 -9.38 -7.70 -16.26
N ASN A 422 -8.69 -8.84 -16.28
CA ASN A 422 -9.29 -10.17 -16.07
C ASN A 422 -8.51 -11.08 -15.10
N GLY A 423 -7.42 -10.60 -14.50
CA GLY A 423 -6.56 -11.36 -13.60
C GLY A 423 -5.71 -12.43 -14.27
N GLY A 424 -5.76 -12.54 -15.60
CA GLY A 424 -5.07 -13.56 -16.37
C GLY A 424 -3.66 -13.16 -16.77
N ARG A 425 -3.00 -14.02 -17.55
CA ARG A 425 -1.71 -13.71 -18.17
C ARG A 425 -1.86 -12.91 -19.48
N PHE A 426 -0.84 -12.11 -19.82
CA PHE A 426 -0.68 -11.52 -21.16
C PHE A 426 -0.27 -12.55 -22.23
N THR A 427 -0.52 -12.20 -23.50
CA THR A 427 -0.01 -12.96 -24.65
C THR A 427 1.45 -12.61 -24.99
N THR A 428 1.97 -11.52 -24.43
CA THR A 428 3.35 -11.08 -24.59
C THR A 428 4.07 -11.09 -23.23
N PRO A 429 5.40 -11.28 -23.20
CA PRO A 429 6.18 -11.24 -21.97
C PRO A 429 6.07 -9.91 -21.24
N VAL A 430 6.04 -10.03 -19.92
CA VAL A 430 6.00 -8.91 -18.96
C VAL A 430 7.30 -8.79 -18.16
N PHE A 431 8.13 -9.83 -18.20
CA PHE A 431 9.46 -9.88 -17.61
C PHE A 431 10.50 -10.12 -18.70
N ASP A 432 11.63 -9.44 -18.58
CA ASP A 432 12.86 -9.71 -19.33
C ASP A 432 13.67 -10.68 -18.46
N ILE A 433 13.53 -11.97 -18.75
CA ILE A 433 14.08 -13.07 -17.94
C ILE A 433 15.34 -13.67 -18.55
N ASN A 434 15.59 -13.41 -19.83
CA ASN A 434 16.84 -13.74 -20.50
C ASN A 434 17.92 -12.65 -20.28
N ASN A 435 17.53 -11.47 -19.76
CA ASN A 435 18.35 -10.29 -19.46
C ASN A 435 18.99 -9.63 -20.70
N ASP A 436 18.35 -9.69 -21.86
CA ASP A 436 18.83 -9.01 -23.07
C ASP A 436 18.27 -7.58 -23.23
N GLY A 437 17.34 -7.17 -22.36
CA GLY A 437 16.72 -5.84 -22.38
C GLY A 437 15.54 -5.68 -23.33
N VAL A 438 15.14 -6.75 -24.01
CA VAL A 438 13.98 -6.85 -24.91
C VAL A 438 12.90 -7.70 -24.22
N PHE A 439 11.63 -7.47 -24.55
CA PHE A 439 10.51 -8.26 -24.04
C PHE A 439 9.86 -9.01 -25.21
N ASP A 440 10.35 -10.21 -25.52
CA ASP A 440 9.91 -10.99 -26.68
C ASP A 440 9.78 -12.50 -26.42
N SER A 441 9.47 -13.29 -27.44
CA SER A 441 9.25 -14.74 -27.27
C SER A 441 10.43 -15.49 -26.65
N SER A 442 11.63 -14.91 -26.63
CA SER A 442 12.82 -15.45 -25.97
C SER A 442 12.72 -15.40 -24.44
N ASP A 443 11.79 -14.61 -23.89
CA ASP A 443 11.42 -14.56 -22.47
C ASP A 443 10.31 -15.56 -22.11
N ASN A 444 9.88 -16.40 -23.05
CA ASN A 444 8.88 -17.42 -22.77
C ASN A 444 9.52 -18.67 -22.17
N ALA A 445 8.85 -19.26 -21.20
CA ALA A 445 9.17 -20.58 -20.67
C ALA A 445 8.12 -21.59 -21.14
N GLY A 446 8.53 -22.67 -21.81
CA GLY A 446 7.61 -23.67 -22.36
C GLY A 446 6.61 -23.07 -23.36
N GLY A 447 7.04 -22.11 -24.20
CA GLY A 447 6.21 -21.43 -25.20
C GLY A 447 5.21 -20.42 -24.62
N ASN A 448 5.27 -20.14 -23.33
CA ASN A 448 4.32 -19.31 -22.61
C ASN A 448 5.02 -18.12 -21.94
N PRO A 449 4.43 -16.91 -22.00
CA PRO A 449 4.92 -15.80 -21.19
C PRO A 449 4.94 -16.16 -19.70
N VAL A 450 5.96 -15.72 -18.97
CA VAL A 450 6.02 -15.91 -17.52
C VAL A 450 5.14 -14.87 -16.83
N SER A 451 4.32 -15.30 -15.86
CA SER A 451 3.44 -14.43 -15.04
C SER A 451 4.00 -14.15 -13.65
N GLY A 452 4.98 -14.94 -13.21
CA GLY A 452 5.67 -14.66 -11.96
C GLY A 452 7.01 -15.36 -11.83
N ILE A 453 7.89 -14.75 -11.03
CA ILE A 453 9.25 -15.19 -10.74
C ILE A 453 9.44 -15.29 -9.23
N GLY A 454 10.01 -16.41 -8.78
CA GLY A 454 10.30 -16.65 -7.37
C GLY A 454 11.42 -15.73 -6.85
N GLY A 455 11.39 -15.44 -5.54
CA GLY A 455 12.49 -14.77 -4.86
C GLY A 455 12.14 -13.66 -3.86
N PRO A 456 11.05 -12.88 -4.01
CA PRO A 456 10.63 -11.93 -2.97
C PRO A 456 10.14 -12.65 -1.72
N THR A 457 10.02 -11.91 -0.62
CA THR A 457 9.59 -12.47 0.69
C THR A 457 8.30 -11.84 1.24
N GLY A 458 7.53 -11.20 0.36
CA GLY A 458 6.22 -10.59 0.66
C GLY A 458 6.23 -9.10 1.01
N GLU A 459 7.39 -8.45 0.96
CA GLU A 459 7.59 -7.00 1.07
C GLU A 459 6.83 -6.15 0.02
N THR A 460 6.70 -4.85 0.28
CA THR A 460 6.30 -3.87 -0.72
C THR A 460 7.33 -3.83 -1.86
N LEU A 461 6.88 -3.92 -3.11
CA LEU A 461 7.76 -3.84 -4.28
C LEU A 461 8.30 -2.43 -4.50
N THR A 462 9.62 -2.27 -4.58
CA THR A 462 10.24 -1.02 -5.01
C THR A 462 10.45 -1.06 -6.52
N THR A 463 9.85 -0.09 -7.23
CA THR A 463 9.90 0.01 -8.69
C THR A 463 10.70 1.25 -9.08
N ILE A 464 11.83 1.06 -9.77
CA ILE A 464 12.64 2.14 -10.32
C ILE A 464 12.52 2.11 -11.84
N ARG A 465 11.86 3.11 -12.40
CA ARG A 465 11.70 3.26 -13.85
C ARG A 465 13.03 3.63 -14.50
N ASP A 466 13.37 2.96 -15.59
CA ASP A 466 14.47 3.38 -16.45
C ASP A 466 14.06 4.64 -17.23
N PRO A 467 14.78 5.78 -17.11
CA PRO A 467 14.42 6.99 -17.83
C PRO A 467 14.68 6.89 -19.35
N ASN A 468 15.50 5.91 -19.78
CA ASN A 468 15.93 5.76 -21.17
C ASN A 468 15.29 4.55 -21.86
N ALA A 469 14.50 3.75 -21.15
CA ALA A 469 13.89 2.55 -21.70
C ALA A 469 12.51 2.30 -21.11
N ASP A 470 11.68 1.58 -21.86
CA ASP A 470 10.32 1.17 -21.49
C ASP A 470 10.36 -0.05 -20.55
N ARG A 471 11.08 0.10 -19.43
CA ARG A 471 11.26 -0.94 -18.41
C ARG A 471 11.36 -0.38 -17.00
N ASP A 472 11.00 -1.23 -16.05
CA ASP A 472 11.12 -1.01 -14.62
C ASP A 472 12.11 -2.01 -14.02
N ASN A 473 13.04 -1.51 -13.21
CA ASN A 473 13.85 -2.34 -12.34
C ASN A 473 13.07 -2.59 -11.04
N LEU A 474 12.89 -3.87 -10.72
CA LEU A 474 12.03 -4.31 -9.63
C LEU A 474 12.91 -4.86 -8.50
N TYR A 475 12.77 -4.26 -7.31
CA TYR A 475 13.57 -4.58 -6.14
C TYR A 475 12.70 -5.09 -4.99
N SER A 476 13.20 -6.09 -4.28
CA SER A 476 12.67 -6.55 -3.01
C SER A 476 13.01 -5.56 -1.90
N GLY A 477 12.39 -5.74 -0.74
CA GLY A 477 12.50 -4.84 0.42
C GLY A 477 13.88 -4.92 1.08
N ASP A 478 14.64 -5.97 0.81
CA ASP A 478 16.06 -6.13 1.16
C ASP A 478 17.01 -5.41 0.18
N GLY A 479 16.48 -4.75 -0.86
CA GLY A 479 17.25 -4.04 -1.87
C GLY A 479 17.80 -4.92 -3.00
N ARG A 480 17.52 -6.23 -3.01
CA ARG A 480 17.94 -7.12 -4.11
C ARG A 480 17.08 -6.86 -5.36
N LYS A 481 17.71 -6.77 -6.52
CA LYS A 481 16.97 -6.73 -7.80
C LYS A 481 16.35 -8.11 -8.05
N ILE A 482 15.02 -8.17 -8.13
CA ILE A 482 14.25 -9.40 -8.40
C ILE A 482 14.17 -9.65 -9.91
N GLY A 483 13.99 -8.60 -10.70
CA GLY A 483 13.84 -8.72 -12.14
C GLY A 483 13.65 -7.38 -12.86
N THR A 484 13.50 -7.47 -14.17
CA THR A 484 13.19 -6.34 -15.04
C THR A 484 11.79 -6.53 -15.59
N GLY A 485 10.87 -5.63 -15.26
CA GLY A 485 9.48 -5.66 -15.73
C GLY A 485 9.26 -4.69 -16.88
N ARG A 486 8.40 -5.04 -17.84
CA ARG A 486 8.08 -4.15 -18.97
C ARG A 486 7.45 -2.84 -18.49
N ASN A 487 7.62 -1.71 -19.15
CA ASN A 487 6.88 -0.48 -18.86
C ASN A 487 6.36 0.12 -20.18
N ASN A 488 5.07 0.39 -20.31
CA ASN A 488 4.48 0.84 -21.58
C ASN A 488 4.08 2.33 -21.54
N ALA A 489 4.68 3.12 -20.64
CA ALA A 489 4.38 4.55 -20.53
C ALA A 489 5.19 5.46 -21.49
N GLY A 490 6.04 4.90 -22.35
CA GLY A 490 6.96 5.65 -23.22
C GLY A 490 8.12 6.29 -22.43
N PRO A 491 9.14 6.88 -23.06
CA PRO A 491 10.15 7.64 -22.31
C PRO A 491 9.53 8.89 -21.68
N VAL A 492 9.69 9.08 -20.36
CA VAL A 492 9.32 10.34 -19.67
C VAL A 492 10.33 11.47 -19.90
N GLY A 493 11.36 11.22 -20.71
CA GLY A 493 12.53 12.08 -20.83
C GLY A 493 13.41 12.06 -19.58
N ARG A 494 14.62 12.64 -19.69
CA ARG A 494 15.57 12.81 -18.58
C ARG A 494 14.94 13.66 -17.46
N GLN A 495 14.79 13.07 -16.29
CA GLN A 495 14.22 13.72 -15.10
C GLN A 495 15.28 14.39 -14.20
N SER A 496 16.59 14.19 -14.46
CA SER A 496 17.68 14.93 -13.81
C SER A 496 19.00 14.83 -14.62
N TRP A 497 19.95 15.73 -14.35
CA TRP A 497 21.31 15.70 -14.89
C TRP A 497 22.34 15.77 -13.75
N ARG A 498 23.46 15.05 -13.91
CA ARG A 498 24.71 15.25 -13.15
C ARG A 498 25.81 15.49 -14.18
N GLN A 499 26.41 16.68 -14.15
CA GLN A 499 27.63 16.93 -14.90
C GLN A 499 28.78 16.32 -14.09
N LEU A 500 29.50 15.38 -14.70
CA LEU A 500 30.77 14.92 -14.15
C LEU A 500 31.80 16.01 -14.44
N ARG A 501 32.46 16.49 -13.38
CA ARG A 501 33.75 17.17 -13.49
C ARG A 501 34.84 16.19 -13.11
#